data_AF-A0A4Y7R0Z1-F1
#
_entry.id   AF-A0A4Y7R0Z1-F1
#
_cell.length_a   1.000
_cell.length_b   1.000
_cell.length_c   1.000
_cell.angle_alpha   90.00
_cell.angle_beta   90.00
_cell.angle_gamma   90.00
#
_symmetry.space_group_name_H-M   'P 1'
#
loop_
_entity.id
_entity.type
_entity.pdbx_description
1 polymer ?
#
loop_
_entity_poly.entity_id
_entity_poly.type
_entity_poly.pdbx_seq_one_letter_code
_entity_poly.pdbx_strand_id
1 'polypeptide(L)'
;MQTIEIHTQGGLKHTVQTEGYNAESLNTKLNDNDLITVLIGDFIIQRIDVKRIIPLSIPNVEGTKKVEVHTNGGKVIEITTNDYDPIYLNEQLNSSNTITVVIGDYIFSRIDVKQIVPVKEQPKEPEQPPVTESEQPTESPTEETGEGGTTVSQTEPTEQL
;
A
#
# COMPACT_ATOMS: atom_id res chain seq x y z
N MET A 1 -20.44 10.49 -0.97
CA MET A 1 -20.64 9.67 0.24
C MET A 1 -19.47 8.72 0.39
N GLN A 2 -18.93 8.58 1.60
CA GLN A 2 -17.88 7.63 1.93
C GLN A 2 -18.40 6.60 2.92
N THR A 3 -17.98 5.35 2.76
CA THR A 3 -18.34 4.28 3.69
C THR A 3 -17.17 4.06 4.65
N ILE A 4 -17.46 4.04 5.95
CA ILE A 4 -16.49 3.79 7.02
C ILE A 4 -16.95 2.63 7.90
N GLU A 5 -15.99 1.89 8.44
CA GLU A 5 -16.20 0.83 9.42
C GLU A 5 -15.71 1.31 10.80
N ILE A 6 -16.61 1.36 11.77
CA ILE A 6 -16.35 1.74 13.15
C ILE A 6 -16.30 0.46 13.98
N HIS A 7 -15.19 0.26 14.70
CA HIS A 7 -15.04 -0.84 15.66
C HIS A 7 -15.13 -0.26 17.07
N THR A 8 -15.84 -0.96 17.94
CA THR A 8 -15.98 -0.56 19.34
C THR A 8 -15.00 -1.27 20.26
N GLN A 9 -14.81 -0.77 21.48
CA GLN A 9 -13.98 -1.43 22.49
C GLN A 9 -14.60 -2.78 22.90
N GLY A 10 -15.92 -2.86 22.92
CA GLY A 10 -16.69 -4.10 23.13
C GLY A 10 -16.63 -5.12 21.98
N GLY A 11 -15.92 -4.81 20.89
CA GLY A 11 -15.74 -5.73 19.75
C GLY A 11 -16.86 -5.70 18.72
N LEU A 12 -17.82 -4.79 18.83
CA LEU A 12 -18.84 -4.59 17.81
C LEU A 12 -18.23 -3.87 16.60
N LYS A 13 -18.85 -4.10 15.43
CA LYS A 13 -18.50 -3.46 14.18
C LYS A 13 -19.74 -2.85 13.55
N HIS A 14 -19.62 -1.62 13.09
CA HIS A 14 -20.69 -0.89 12.42
C HIS A 14 -20.17 -0.31 11.12
N THR A 15 -20.94 -0.45 10.05
CA THR A 15 -20.66 0.21 8.78
C THR A 15 -21.58 1.41 8.67
N VAL A 16 -21.02 2.58 8.39
CA VAL A 16 -21.74 3.85 8.33
C VAL A 16 -21.41 4.55 7.02
N GLN A 17 -22.43 5.16 6.41
CA GLN A 17 -22.24 6.07 5.28
C GLN A 17 -22.29 7.51 5.77
N THR A 18 -21.35 8.32 5.32
CA THR A 18 -21.26 9.73 5.72
C THR A 18 -20.86 10.60 4.53
N GLU A 19 -21.39 11.82 4.52
CA GLU A 19 -20.98 12.86 3.58
C GLU A 19 -19.81 13.66 4.17
N GLY A 20 -18.77 13.87 3.37
CA GLY A 20 -17.63 14.69 3.78
C GLY A 20 -16.85 14.14 4.97
N TYR A 21 -16.62 12.81 5.03
CA TYR A 21 -15.75 12.23 6.04
C TYR A 21 -14.39 12.93 6.04
N ASN A 22 -13.97 13.37 7.22
CA ASN A 22 -12.67 13.97 7.46
C ASN A 22 -12.17 13.45 8.81
N ALA A 23 -11.08 12.69 8.79
CA ALA A 23 -10.58 12.00 9.97
C ALA A 23 -10.17 12.99 11.07
N GLU A 24 -9.53 14.11 10.71
CA GLU A 24 -9.10 15.14 11.67
C GLU A 24 -10.27 15.82 12.38
N SER A 25 -11.30 16.19 11.62
CA SER A 25 -12.51 16.84 12.16
C SER A 25 -13.27 15.91 13.08
N LEU A 26 -13.36 14.61 12.73
CA LEU A 26 -13.99 13.62 13.60
C LEU A 26 -13.13 13.32 14.83
N ASN A 27 -11.81 13.21 14.67
CA ASN A 27 -10.89 13.00 15.78
C ASN A 27 -10.92 14.14 16.79
N THR A 28 -11.10 15.38 16.32
CA THR A 28 -11.30 16.55 17.20
C THR A 28 -12.53 16.36 18.08
N LYS A 29 -13.67 15.94 17.51
CA LYS A 29 -14.89 15.64 18.27
C LYS A 29 -14.70 14.47 19.24
N LEU A 30 -13.97 13.44 18.85
CA LEU A 30 -13.71 12.27 19.71
C LEU A 30 -12.79 12.60 20.89
N ASN A 31 -11.89 13.57 20.72
CA ASN A 31 -11.00 14.05 21.79
C ASN A 31 -11.58 15.21 22.60
N ASP A 32 -12.75 15.73 22.24
CA ASP A 32 -13.44 16.75 23.02
C ASP A 32 -13.93 16.16 24.35
N ASN A 33 -13.47 16.74 25.47
CA ASN A 33 -13.81 16.27 26.81
C ASN A 33 -15.19 16.74 27.29
N ASP A 34 -15.78 17.73 26.60
CA ASP A 34 -17.14 18.20 26.88
C ASP A 34 -18.19 17.30 26.23
N LEU A 35 -17.79 16.43 25.29
CA LEU A 35 -18.66 15.45 24.66
C LEU A 35 -18.62 14.10 25.38
N ILE A 36 -19.78 13.45 25.49
CA ILE A 36 -19.90 12.05 25.92
C ILE A 36 -20.07 11.14 24.71
N THR A 37 -20.86 11.59 23.73
CA THR A 37 -21.18 10.86 22.51
C THR A 37 -20.89 11.71 21.28
N VAL A 38 -20.67 11.03 20.14
CA VAL A 38 -20.46 11.65 18.84
C VAL A 38 -21.42 11.02 17.83
N LEU A 39 -22.06 11.85 17.02
CA LEU A 39 -22.85 11.43 15.86
C LEU A 39 -21.92 11.31 14.64
N ILE A 40 -21.95 10.16 13.99
CA ILE A 40 -21.21 9.85 12.78
C ILE A 40 -22.20 9.31 11.76
N GLY A 41 -22.51 10.08 10.71
CA GLY A 41 -23.62 9.75 9.80
C GLY A 41 -24.94 9.68 10.57
N ASP A 42 -25.53 8.50 10.65
CA ASP A 42 -26.74 8.15 11.41
C ASP A 42 -26.46 7.37 12.71
N PHE A 43 -25.18 7.15 13.04
CA PHE A 43 -24.74 6.33 14.17
C PHE A 43 -24.27 7.20 15.34
N ILE A 44 -24.84 6.99 16.53
CA ILE A 44 -24.44 7.66 17.77
C ILE A 44 -23.62 6.68 18.62
N ILE A 45 -22.43 7.09 19.03
CA ILE A 45 -21.50 6.27 19.82
C ILE A 45 -20.86 7.09 20.95
N GLN A 46 -20.58 6.45 22.09
CA GLN A 46 -19.76 7.06 23.14
C GLN A 46 -18.33 7.25 22.63
N ARG A 47 -17.74 8.44 22.82
CA ARG A 47 -16.41 8.74 22.30
C ARG A 47 -15.34 7.77 22.81
N ILE A 48 -15.46 7.33 24.06
CA ILE A 48 -14.54 6.39 24.73
C ILE A 48 -14.65 4.96 24.19
N ASP A 49 -15.79 4.61 23.58
CA ASP A 49 -16.03 3.26 23.05
C ASP A 49 -15.52 3.12 21.61
N VAL A 50 -15.07 4.20 20.97
CA VAL A 50 -14.42 4.11 19.67
C VAL A 50 -13.06 3.43 19.84
N LYS A 51 -12.88 2.28 19.17
CA LYS A 51 -11.61 1.57 19.11
C LYS A 51 -10.83 1.93 17.86
N ARG A 52 -11.50 1.99 16.72
CA ARG A 52 -10.92 2.39 15.43
C ARG A 52 -12.00 2.74 14.42
N ILE A 53 -11.68 3.63 13.50
CA ILE A 53 -12.52 3.99 12.37
C ILE A 53 -11.67 3.79 11.11
N ILE A 54 -12.17 2.97 10.20
CA ILE A 54 -11.48 2.52 9.00
C ILE A 54 -12.30 2.99 7.79
N PRO A 55 -11.76 3.82 6.89
CA PRO A 55 -12.41 4.09 5.62
C PRO A 55 -12.44 2.81 4.77
N LEU A 56 -13.63 2.38 4.33
CA LEU A 56 -13.80 1.20 3.47
C LEU A 56 -13.69 1.53 1.99
N SER A 57 -14.00 2.77 1.63
CA SER A 57 -13.70 3.28 0.29
C SER A 57 -12.25 3.73 0.28
N ILE A 58 -11.45 3.19 -0.65
CA ILE A 58 -10.04 3.54 -0.82
C ILE A 58 -9.94 5.07 -0.85
N PRO A 59 -9.31 5.70 0.14
CA PRO A 59 -9.06 7.12 0.05
C PRO A 59 -8.16 7.33 -1.17
N ASN A 60 -8.54 8.26 -2.04
CA ASN A 60 -7.75 8.63 -3.21
C ASN A 60 -6.53 9.48 -2.79
N VAL A 61 -5.88 9.08 -1.69
CA VAL A 61 -4.70 9.75 -1.14
C VAL A 61 -3.51 9.34 -1.98
N GLU A 62 -3.01 10.30 -2.76
CA GLU A 62 -1.66 10.30 -3.30
C GLU A 62 -0.68 10.36 -2.12
N GLY A 63 -0.43 9.25 -1.45
CA GLY A 63 0.55 9.13 -0.38
C GLY A 63 1.81 8.42 -0.86
N THR A 64 2.97 8.94 -0.48
CA THR A 64 4.27 8.34 -0.81
C THR A 64 4.86 7.51 0.34
N LYS A 65 4.37 7.70 1.58
CA LYS A 65 4.82 6.91 2.73
C LYS A 65 3.79 5.84 3.05
N LYS A 66 4.29 4.64 3.32
CA LYS A 66 3.51 3.52 3.83
C LYS A 66 3.87 3.26 5.28
N VAL A 67 2.87 3.05 6.12
CA VAL A 67 3.05 2.70 7.54
C VAL A 67 2.16 1.52 7.90
N GLU A 68 2.67 0.63 8.74
CA GLU A 68 1.92 -0.46 9.35
C GLU A 68 1.56 -0.08 10.78
N VAL A 69 0.26 -0.08 11.09
CA VAL A 69 -0.24 0.09 12.45
C VAL A 69 -0.58 -1.29 13.00
N HIS A 70 0.17 -1.71 14.01
CA HIS A 70 -0.06 -2.93 14.77
C HIS A 70 -0.95 -2.60 15.95
N THR A 71 -2.05 -3.32 16.11
CA THR A 71 -2.97 -3.10 17.23
C THR A 71 -2.74 -4.12 18.35
N ASN A 72 -3.16 -3.77 19.57
CA ASN A 72 -3.08 -4.66 20.74
C ASN A 72 -3.91 -5.95 20.55
N GLY A 73 -4.96 -5.88 19.72
CA GLY A 73 -5.71 -7.05 19.26
C GLY A 73 -5.02 -7.93 18.20
N GLY A 74 -3.75 -7.66 17.86
CA GLY A 74 -2.97 -8.46 16.89
C GLY A 74 -3.29 -8.18 15.42
N LYS A 75 -4.11 -7.18 15.11
CA LYS A 75 -4.39 -6.76 13.73
C LYS A 75 -3.26 -5.87 13.22
N VAL A 76 -2.85 -6.04 11.97
CA VAL A 76 -1.94 -5.15 11.25
C VAL A 76 -2.74 -4.44 10.15
N ILE A 77 -2.57 -3.12 10.03
CA ILE A 77 -3.24 -2.28 9.03
C ILE A 77 -2.18 -1.46 8.31
N GLU A 78 -2.06 -1.65 7.00
CA GLU A 78 -1.21 -0.83 6.12
C GLU A 78 -1.97 0.45 5.74
N ILE A 79 -1.29 1.59 5.88
CA ILE A 79 -1.84 2.93 5.60
C ILE A 79 -0.84 3.67 4.71
N THR A 80 -1.35 4.22 3.62
CA THR A 80 -0.62 5.14 2.76
C THR A 80 -0.99 6.57 3.13
N THR A 81 -0.02 7.39 3.52
CA THR A 81 -0.24 8.78 3.96
C THR A 81 1.03 9.61 3.78
N ASN A 82 0.92 10.93 3.59
CA ASN A 82 2.06 11.84 3.62
C ASN A 82 2.31 12.42 5.03
N ASP A 83 1.30 12.36 5.89
CA ASP A 83 1.21 13.09 7.16
C ASP A 83 1.80 12.30 8.33
N TYR A 84 2.52 11.21 8.06
CA TYR A 84 3.21 10.47 9.09
C TYR A 84 4.38 11.28 9.67
N ASP A 85 4.17 11.78 10.89
CA ASP A 85 5.15 12.36 11.79
C ASP A 85 5.24 11.52 13.08
N PRO A 86 6.33 10.75 13.29
CA PRO A 86 6.46 9.89 14.46
C PRO A 86 6.61 10.65 15.78
N ILE A 87 7.16 11.88 15.76
CA ILE A 87 7.35 12.69 16.96
C ILE A 87 5.98 13.17 17.44
N TYR A 88 5.24 13.81 16.54
CA TYR A 88 3.88 14.27 16.82
C TYR A 88 2.96 13.14 17.27
N LEU A 89 2.95 12.01 16.54
CA LEU A 89 2.12 10.86 16.91
C LEU A 89 2.50 10.29 18.28
N ASN A 90 3.79 10.21 18.60
CA ASN A 90 4.22 9.74 19.91
C ASN A 90 3.74 10.67 21.05
N GLU A 91 3.78 11.98 20.85
CA GLU A 91 3.22 12.94 21.82
C GLU A 91 1.71 12.72 22.00
N GLN A 92 0.95 12.59 20.91
CA GLN A 92 -0.50 12.35 20.97
C GLN A 92 -0.84 11.03 21.66
N LEU A 93 -0.07 9.96 21.39
CA LEU A 93 -0.28 8.64 22.00
C LEU A 93 0.03 8.61 23.50
N ASN A 94 0.95 9.46 23.97
CA ASN A 94 1.30 9.58 25.39
C ASN A 94 0.49 10.64 26.15
N SER A 95 -0.29 11.46 25.45
CA SER A 95 -1.15 12.48 26.06
C SER A 95 -2.33 11.85 26.79
N SER A 96 -2.47 12.15 28.09
CA SER A 96 -3.61 11.69 28.91
C SER A 96 -4.96 12.22 28.43
N ASN A 97 -4.95 13.35 27.72
CA ASN A 97 -6.14 14.05 27.24
C ASN A 97 -6.62 13.54 25.87
N THR A 98 -5.81 12.72 25.20
CA THR A 98 -6.10 12.18 23.87
C THR A 98 -6.70 10.78 24.00
N ILE A 99 -7.90 10.54 23.47
CA ILE A 99 -8.53 9.21 23.36
C ILE A 99 -8.16 8.54 22.04
N THR A 100 -8.16 9.31 20.95
CA THR A 100 -7.90 8.81 19.59
C THR A 100 -6.85 9.64 18.86
N VAL A 101 -6.16 9.01 17.90
CA VAL A 101 -5.19 9.64 17.00
C VAL A 101 -5.55 9.35 15.54
N VAL A 102 -5.12 10.24 14.64
CA VAL A 102 -5.31 10.11 13.19
C VAL A 102 -4.02 9.63 12.54
N ILE A 103 -4.13 8.70 11.58
CA ILE A 103 -3.03 8.29 10.70
C ILE A 103 -3.61 8.18 9.29
N GLY A 104 -3.30 9.14 8.42
CA GLY A 104 -4.00 9.29 7.14
C GLY A 104 -5.50 9.51 7.38
N ASP A 105 -6.36 8.72 6.73
CA ASP A 105 -7.81 8.77 6.93
C ASP A 105 -8.32 7.79 8.00
N TYR A 106 -7.42 7.20 8.79
CA TYR A 106 -7.77 6.22 9.82
C TYR A 106 -7.74 6.88 11.20
N ILE A 107 -8.68 6.48 12.06
CA ILE A 107 -8.69 6.90 13.46
C ILE A 107 -8.45 5.67 14.34
N PHE A 108 -7.54 5.78 15.30
CA PHE A 108 -7.22 4.73 16.25
C PHE A 108 -7.39 5.22 17.67
N SER A 109 -7.98 4.40 18.54
CA SER A 109 -7.87 4.60 19.98
C SER A 109 -6.41 4.52 20.41
N ARG A 110 -5.94 5.47 21.23
CA ARG A 110 -4.54 5.51 21.69
C ARG A 110 -4.13 4.22 22.39
N ILE A 111 -5.07 3.56 23.06
CA ILE A 111 -4.83 2.33 23.82
C ILE A 111 -4.87 1.07 22.95
N ASP A 112 -5.40 1.13 21.72
CA ASP A 112 -5.35 -0.01 20.79
C ASP A 112 -4.09 0.01 19.94
N VAL A 113 -3.40 1.15 19.81
CA VAL A 113 -2.12 1.23 19.09
C VAL A 113 -1.04 0.54 19.92
N LYS A 114 -0.42 -0.51 19.34
CA LYS A 114 0.71 -1.23 19.93
C LYS A 114 2.04 -0.73 19.40
N GLN A 115 2.12 -0.55 18.09
CA GLN A 115 3.34 -0.17 17.38
C GLN A 115 2.96 0.43 16.03
N ILE A 116 3.73 1.41 15.55
CA ILE A 116 3.62 1.95 14.19
C ILE A 116 4.97 1.79 13.51
N VAL A 117 5.00 1.17 12.33
CA VAL A 117 6.23 0.86 11.59
C VAL A 117 6.19 1.50 10.22
N PRO A 118 7.13 2.39 9.88
CA PRO A 118 7.30 2.83 8.50
C PRO A 118 7.74 1.65 7.62
N VAL A 119 6.99 1.41 6.54
CA VAL A 119 7.35 0.40 5.54
C VAL A 119 8.42 1.00 4.65
N LYS A 120 9.61 0.41 4.66
CA LYS A 120 10.68 0.79 3.73
C LYS A 120 10.32 0.26 2.35
N GLU A 121 10.10 1.14 1.38
CA GLU A 121 10.02 0.71 -0.01
C GLU A 121 11.39 0.15 -0.42
N GLN A 122 11.42 -1.11 -0.85
CA GLN A 122 12.61 -1.64 -1.52
C GLN A 122 12.74 -0.92 -2.87
N PRO A 123 13.93 -0.41 -3.25
CA PRO A 123 14.11 0.15 -4.58
C PRO A 123 13.70 -0.89 -5.61
N LYS A 124 12.70 -0.57 -6.44
CA LYS A 124 12.43 -1.39 -7.63
C LYS A 124 13.70 -1.34 -8.47
N GLU A 125 14.31 -2.50 -8.68
CA GLU A 125 15.43 -2.65 -9.59
C GLU A 125 15.01 -2.05 -10.95
N PRO A 126 15.82 -1.18 -11.58
CA PRO A 126 15.43 -0.57 -12.84
C PRO A 126 15.15 -1.68 -13.85
N GLU A 127 13.95 -1.67 -14.45
CA GLU A 127 13.62 -2.57 -15.56
C GLU A 127 14.74 -2.45 -16.60
N GLN A 128 15.46 -3.56 -16.85
CA GLN A 128 16.47 -3.58 -17.89
C GLN A 128 15.82 -3.15 -19.20
N PRO A 129 16.42 -2.22 -19.97
CA PRO A 129 15.88 -1.83 -21.25
C PRO A 129 15.74 -3.07 -22.15
N PRO A 130 14.70 -3.16 -22.99
CA PRO A 130 14.52 -4.30 -23.86
C PRO A 130 15.77 -4.47 -24.73
N VAL A 131 16.41 -5.63 -24.62
CA VAL A 131 17.51 -6.01 -25.50
C VAL A 131 16.95 -6.02 -26.91
N THR A 132 17.33 -5.02 -27.72
CA THR A 132 16.98 -5.00 -29.14
C THR A 132 17.86 -6.04 -29.81
N GLU A 133 17.29 -7.21 -30.09
CA GLU A 133 17.91 -8.22 -30.94
C GLU A 133 18.24 -7.56 -32.28
N SER A 134 19.53 -7.37 -32.55
CA SER A 134 19.99 -6.72 -33.77
C SER A 134 19.66 -7.63 -34.94
N GLU A 135 18.87 -7.12 -35.89
CA GLU A 135 18.54 -7.80 -37.12
C GLU A 135 19.83 -8.20 -37.87
N GLN A 136 20.01 -9.51 -38.03
CA GLN A 136 21.03 -10.11 -38.88
C GLN A 136 20.84 -9.60 -40.32
N PRO A 137 21.88 -9.11 -41.03
CA PRO A 137 21.72 -8.69 -42.40
C PRO A 137 21.55 -9.92 -43.29
N THR A 138 20.39 -10.01 -43.94
CA THR A 138 20.10 -10.98 -45.00
C THR A 138 20.99 -10.68 -46.20
N GLU A 139 21.93 -11.58 -46.53
CA GLU A 139 22.67 -11.53 -47.80
C GLU A 139 21.72 -11.77 -48.99
N SER A 140 21.73 -10.84 -49.95
CA SER A 140 21.04 -10.95 -51.23
C SER A 140 21.76 -11.96 -52.16
N PRO A 141 21.04 -12.69 -53.03
CA PRO A 141 21.66 -13.61 -53.98
C PRO A 141 22.13 -12.85 -55.23
N THR A 142 23.31 -13.20 -55.75
CA THR A 142 23.70 -12.83 -57.12
C THR A 142 23.95 -14.12 -57.91
N GLU A 143 23.14 -14.32 -58.94
CA GLU A 143 23.35 -15.31 -60.01
C GLU A 143 24.57 -14.90 -60.87
N GLU A 144 25.44 -15.86 -61.23
CA GLU A 144 25.66 -16.26 -62.63
C GLU A 144 26.86 -17.21 -62.80
N THR A 145 26.56 -18.37 -63.39
CA THR A 145 27.23 -18.95 -64.57
C THR A 145 28.65 -19.54 -64.44
N GLY A 146 28.77 -20.84 -64.76
CA GLY A 146 29.97 -21.36 -65.41
C GLY A 146 30.40 -22.79 -65.04
N GLU A 147 30.08 -23.73 -65.92
CA GLU A 147 30.89 -24.89 -66.30
C GLU A 147 31.23 -26.01 -65.29
N GLY A 148 30.60 -27.18 -65.54
CA GLY A 148 31.36 -28.39 -65.84
C GLY A 148 31.75 -29.33 -64.70
N GLY A 149 31.25 -30.58 -64.77
CA GLY A 149 32.08 -31.75 -64.44
C GLY A 149 31.65 -32.62 -63.25
N THR A 150 30.96 -33.71 -63.58
CA THR A 150 31.35 -35.11 -63.24
C THR A 150 31.56 -35.52 -61.76
N THR A 151 30.60 -36.31 -61.27
CA THR A 151 30.71 -37.58 -60.49
C THR A 151 31.32 -37.65 -59.07
N VAL A 152 30.50 -38.19 -58.15
CA VAL A 152 30.71 -39.43 -57.36
C VAL A 152 31.81 -39.48 -56.26
N SER A 153 31.31 -39.58 -55.01
CA SER A 153 31.68 -40.47 -53.89
C SER A 153 33.03 -40.43 -53.16
N GLN A 154 32.91 -40.82 -51.88
CA GLN A 154 33.90 -41.43 -50.97
C GLN A 154 34.96 -40.44 -50.43
N THR A 155 35.46 -40.48 -49.20
CA THR A 155 35.50 -41.45 -48.11
C THR A 155 36.16 -40.73 -46.92
N GLU A 156 35.83 -41.09 -45.68
CA GLU A 156 36.68 -40.81 -44.51
C GLU A 156 38.09 -41.44 -44.71
N PRO A 157 39.12 -40.90 -44.05
CA PRO A 157 39.68 -41.71 -42.96
C PRO A 157 40.15 -40.92 -41.73
N THR A 158 40.20 -41.70 -40.65
CA THR A 158 40.82 -41.53 -39.34
C THR A 158 42.34 -41.25 -39.41
N GLU A 159 42.89 -40.38 -38.57
CA GLU A 159 43.84 -40.72 -37.48
C GLU A 159 44.50 -39.49 -36.81
N GLN A 160 44.46 -39.54 -35.47
CA GLN A 160 45.50 -39.24 -34.48
C GLN A 160 46.37 -37.98 -34.60
N LEU A 161 46.36 -37.18 -33.54
CA LEU A 161 47.37 -37.23 -32.47
C LEU A 161 46.75 -36.81 -31.12
#